data_AF-A0A0Q6MFE1-F1
#
_entry.id   AF-A0A0Q6MFE1-F1
#
_cell.length_a   1.000
_cell.length_b   1.000
_cell.length_c   1.000
_cell.angle_alpha   90.00
_cell.angle_beta   90.00
_cell.angle_gamma   90.00
#
_symmetry.space_group_name_H-M   'P 1'
#
loop_
_entity.id
_entity.type
_entity.pdbx_description
1 polymer ?
#
loop_
_entity_poly.entity_id
_entity_poly.type
_entity_poly.pdbx_seq_one_letter_code
_entity_poly.pdbx_strand_id
1 'polypeptide(L)'
;MILKVELGSFYSRGDERRLFEGFKEIAAIRDVKGVGRELMLEIELAALSKEALRELLALLWRYEIPLAPLRAFAEKKKFSWLNDARGYWHSDMFAEHSVSAPGKRQALSIDA
;
A
#
# COMPACT_ATOMS: atom_id res chain seq x y z
N MET A 1 -4.68 -13.11 -7.99
CA MET A 1 -3.38 -12.44 -8.16
C MET A 1 -2.77 -12.26 -6.78
N ILE A 2 -1.47 -12.48 -6.61
CA ILE A 2 -0.81 -12.20 -5.32
C ILE A 2 -0.09 -10.86 -5.42
N LEU A 3 -0.43 -9.93 -4.53
CA LEU A 3 0.28 -8.67 -4.34
C LEU A 3 1.14 -8.82 -3.08
N LYS A 4 2.46 -8.68 -3.24
CA LYS A 4 3.40 -8.68 -2.11
C LYS A 4 3.71 -7.26 -1.71
N VAL A 5 3.64 -6.97 -0.41
CA VAL A 5 4.00 -5.68 0.16
C VAL A 5 4.88 -5.90 1.40
N GLU A 6 5.83 -5.00 1.66
CA GLU A 6 6.65 -5.03 2.88
C GLU A 6 6.00 -4.14 3.94
N LEU A 7 5.87 -4.67 5.17
CA LEU A 7 5.27 -3.92 6.27
C LEU A 7 6.31 -3.01 6.95
N GLY A 8 5.86 -1.80 7.28
CA GLY A 8 6.59 -0.87 8.13
C GLY A 8 6.44 -1.17 9.62
N SER A 9 6.82 -0.21 10.45
CA SER A 9 6.61 -0.28 11.90
C SER A 9 5.21 0.20 12.26
N PHE A 10 4.58 -0.46 13.22
CA PHE A 10 3.33 0.01 13.82
C PHE A 10 3.60 0.70 15.14
N TYR A 11 2.91 1.81 15.40
CA TYR A 11 3.10 2.59 16.62
C TYR A 11 2.21 2.12 17.79
N SER A 12 1.24 1.22 17.53
CA SER A 12 0.47 0.53 18.55
C SER A 12 -0.23 -0.71 17.98
N ARG A 13 -0.66 -1.65 18.85
CA ARG A 13 -1.51 -2.79 18.43
C ARG A 13 -2.83 -2.36 17.79
N GLY A 14 -3.40 -1.24 18.26
CA GLY A 14 -4.64 -0.72 17.70
C GLY A 14 -4.46 -0.14 16.30
N ASP A 15 -3.28 0.41 16.02
CA ASP A 15 -2.92 0.91 14.69
C ASP A 15 -2.72 -0.24 13.70
N GLU A 16 -1.92 -1.24 14.09
CA GLU A 16 -1.77 -2.49 13.33
C GLU A 16 -3.11 -3.14 12.99
N ARG A 17 -3.99 -3.29 13.99
CA ARG A 17 -5.32 -3.87 13.80
C ARG A 17 -6.15 -3.14 12.75
N ARG A 18 -6.12 -1.80 12.72
CA ARG A 18 -6.89 -1.00 11.76
C ARG A 18 -6.43 -1.21 10.32
N LEU A 19 -5.15 -1.43 10.07
CA LEU A 19 -4.66 -1.80 8.74
C LEU A 19 -5.31 -3.11 8.28
N PHE A 20 -5.24 -4.14 9.13
CA PHE A 20 -5.75 -5.47 8.79
C PHE A 20 -7.28 -5.51 8.69
N GLU A 21 -7.99 -4.74 9.50
CA GLU A 21 -9.44 -4.55 9.36
C GLU A 21 -9.77 -3.89 8.02
N GLY A 22 -9.06 -2.83 7.63
CA GLY A 22 -9.23 -2.19 6.32
C GLY A 22 -9.03 -3.15 5.15
N PHE A 23 -8.04 -4.05 5.21
CA PHE A 23 -7.87 -5.08 4.16
C PHE A 23 -9.06 -6.05 4.09
N LYS A 24 -9.65 -6.43 5.22
CA LYS A 24 -10.81 -7.34 5.25
C LYS A 24 -12.08 -6.71 4.69
N GLU A 25 -12.20 -5.39 4.76
CA GLU A 25 -13.36 -4.65 4.22
C GLU A 25 -13.32 -4.53 2.68
N ILE A 26 -12.14 -4.69 2.07
CA ILE A 26 -11.99 -4.68 0.61
C ILE A 26 -12.40 -6.05 0.07
N ALA A 27 -13.63 -6.17 -0.43
CA ALA A 27 -14.23 -7.42 -0.90
C ALA A 27 -13.41 -8.22 -1.95
N ALA A 28 -12.52 -7.54 -2.69
CA ALA A 28 -11.64 -8.15 -3.68
C ALA A 28 -10.40 -8.83 -3.06
N ILE A 29 -10.08 -8.56 -1.79
CA ILE A 29 -9.01 -9.23 -1.05
C ILE A 29 -9.60 -10.50 -0.45
N ARG A 30 -9.16 -11.66 -0.94
CA ARG A 30 -9.64 -12.97 -0.51
C ARG A 30 -8.88 -13.52 0.69
N ASP A 31 -7.60 -13.19 0.77
CA ASP A 31 -6.74 -13.64 1.86
C ASP A 31 -5.59 -12.67 2.11
N VAL A 32 -5.08 -12.69 3.33
CA VAL A 32 -4.00 -11.85 3.82
C VAL A 32 -3.07 -12.73 4.66
N LYS A 33 -1.87 -13.02 4.14
CA LYS A 33 -0.88 -13.87 4.83
C LYS A 33 0.39 -13.10 5.15
N GLY A 34 0.82 -13.15 6.41
CA GLY A 34 2.14 -12.67 6.83
C GLY A 34 3.23 -13.71 6.54
N VAL A 35 4.32 -13.28 5.93
CA VAL A 35 5.53 -14.09 5.69
C VAL A 35 6.76 -13.28 6.08
N GLY A 36 7.27 -13.48 7.31
CA GLY A 36 8.34 -12.65 7.84
C GLY A 36 7.90 -11.19 8.00
N ARG A 37 8.54 -10.27 7.27
CA ARG A 37 8.15 -8.84 7.20
C ARG A 37 7.29 -8.49 5.99
N GLU A 38 6.98 -9.49 5.15
CA GLU A 38 6.13 -9.31 3.98
C GLU A 38 4.68 -9.68 4.30
N LEU A 39 3.78 -9.06 3.56
CA LEU A 39 2.38 -9.42 3.49
C LEU A 39 2.03 -9.84 2.07
N MET A 40 1.39 -10.99 1.94
CA MET A 40 0.82 -11.49 0.69
C MET A 40 -0.68 -11.25 0.71
N LEU A 41 -1.14 -10.37 -0.17
CA LEU A 41 -2.56 -10.08 -0.39
C LEU A 41 -3.03 -10.88 -1.61
N GLU A 42 -3.98 -11.80 -1.40
CA GLU A 42 -4.62 -12.50 -2.50
C GLU A 42 -5.79 -11.68 -3.04
N ILE A 43 -5.64 -11.17 -4.26
CA ILE A 43 -6.59 -10.25 -4.89
C ILE A 43 -7.31 -10.94 -6.04
N GLU A 44 -8.64 -10.96 -5.98
CA GLU A 44 -9.51 -11.39 -7.06
C GLU A 44 -9.75 -10.23 -8.04
N LEU A 45 -9.08 -10.29 -9.20
CA LEU A 45 -9.14 -9.22 -10.21
C LEU A 45 -10.54 -8.98 -10.79
N ALA A 46 -11.37 -10.02 -10.87
CA ALA A 46 -12.74 -9.90 -11.36
C ALA A 46 -13.62 -9.06 -10.41
N ALA A 47 -13.39 -9.19 -9.10
CA ALA A 47 -14.12 -8.47 -8.05
C ALA A 47 -13.52 -7.09 -7.71
N LEU A 48 -12.28 -6.80 -8.13
CA LEU A 48 -11.59 -5.55 -7.80
C LEU A 48 -12.19 -4.35 -8.54
N SER A 49 -13.02 -3.54 -7.89
CA SER A 49 -13.54 -2.27 -8.44
C SER A 49 -12.51 -1.14 -8.41
N LYS A 50 -12.84 0.01 -9.02
CA LYS A 50 -11.98 1.20 -8.97
C LYS A 50 -11.91 1.76 -7.54
N GLU A 51 -13.02 1.72 -6.84
CA GLU A 51 -13.20 2.17 -5.46
C GLU A 51 -12.41 1.26 -4.52
N ALA A 52 -12.53 -0.06 -4.68
CA ALA A 52 -11.75 -1.04 -3.90
C ALA A 52 -10.22 -0.85 -4.08
N LEU A 53 -9.76 -0.55 -5.30
CA LEU A 53 -8.35 -0.26 -5.55
C LEU A 53 -7.91 1.08 -4.95
N ARG A 54 -8.80 2.08 -4.87
CA ARG A 54 -8.53 3.33 -4.16
C ARG A 54 -8.42 3.13 -2.66
N GLU A 55 -9.29 2.32 -2.07
CA GLU A 55 -9.21 1.97 -0.64
C GLU A 55 -7.89 1.24 -0.34
N LEU A 56 -7.51 0.27 -1.17
CA LEU A 56 -6.21 -0.40 -1.05
C LEU A 56 -5.06 0.61 -1.12
N LEU A 57 -5.06 1.48 -2.12
CA LEU A 57 -4.02 2.51 -2.30
C LEU A 57 -3.95 3.46 -1.10
N ALA A 58 -5.10 3.91 -0.58
CA ALA A 58 -5.17 4.79 0.58
C ALA A 58 -4.64 4.11 1.86
N LEU A 59 -4.95 2.83 2.06
CA LEU A 59 -4.39 2.05 3.17
C LEU A 59 -2.88 1.93 3.04
N LEU A 60 -2.36 1.53 1.87
CA LEU A 60 -0.90 1.40 1.70
C LEU A 60 -0.20 2.75 1.93
N TRP A 61 -0.73 3.83 1.38
CA TRP A 61 -0.19 5.18 1.58
C TRP A 61 -0.19 5.61 3.06
N ARG A 62 -1.31 5.42 3.76
CA ARG A 62 -1.48 5.82 5.16
C ARG A 62 -0.49 5.13 6.10
N TYR A 63 -0.18 3.86 5.84
CA TYR A 63 0.74 3.06 6.64
C TYR A 63 2.17 3.05 6.08
N GLU A 64 2.48 3.97 5.15
CA GLU A 64 3.80 4.11 4.52
C GLU A 64 4.31 2.80 3.87
N ILE A 65 3.38 1.96 3.42
CA ILE A 65 3.70 0.71 2.72
C ILE A 65 4.04 1.06 1.26
N PRO A 66 5.17 0.57 0.71
CA PRO A 66 5.59 0.90 -0.64
C PRO A 66 4.48 0.65 -1.68
N LEU A 67 4.23 1.66 -2.52
CA LEU A 67 3.17 1.59 -3.53
C LEU A 67 3.61 0.95 -4.85
N ALA A 68 4.91 0.73 -5.06
CA ALA A 68 5.45 0.12 -6.28
C ALA A 68 4.75 -1.18 -6.72
N PRO A 69 4.32 -2.09 -5.82
CA PRO A 69 3.56 -3.28 -6.21
C PRO A 69 2.24 -2.97 -6.94
N LEU A 70 1.62 -1.80 -6.70
CA LEU A 70 0.38 -1.41 -7.38
C LEU A 70 0.56 -1.11 -8.88
N ARG A 71 1.80 -0.97 -9.37
CA ARG A 71 2.10 -0.81 -10.82
C ARG A 71 1.48 -1.92 -11.66
N ALA A 72 1.40 -3.14 -11.15
CA ALA A 72 0.79 -4.28 -11.84
C ALA A 72 -0.69 -4.08 -12.18
N PHE A 73 -1.39 -3.17 -11.50
CA PHE A 73 -2.76 -2.79 -11.85
C PHE A 73 -2.81 -1.69 -12.92
N ALA A 74 -1.82 -0.81 -12.99
CA ALA A 74 -1.77 0.32 -13.91
C ALA A 74 -1.72 -0.10 -15.40
N GLU A 75 -1.24 -1.31 -15.68
CA GLU A 75 -1.24 -1.92 -17.01
C GLU A 75 -2.65 -2.32 -17.49
N LYS A 76 -3.63 -2.41 -16.57
CA LYS A 76 -5.01 -2.78 -16.91
C LYS A 76 -5.80 -1.53 -17.26
N LYS A 77 -6.46 -1.52 -18.42
CA LYS A 77 -7.27 -0.39 -18.94
C LYS A 77 -8.23 0.21 -17.88
N LYS A 78 -8.88 -0.65 -17.09
CA LYS A 78 -9.79 -0.29 -15.99
C LYS A 78 -9.15 0.61 -14.92
N PHE A 79 -7.84 0.47 -14.69
CA PHE A 79 -7.09 1.18 -13.66
C PHE A 79 -6.03 2.12 -14.25
N SER A 80 -6.19 2.53 -15.50
CA SER A 80 -5.30 3.48 -16.19
C SER A 80 -5.12 4.80 -15.44
N TRP A 81 -6.08 5.19 -14.60
CA TRP A 81 -6.00 6.36 -13.71
C TRP A 81 -4.83 6.31 -12.72
N LEU A 82 -4.28 5.12 -12.41
CA LEU A 82 -3.08 5.00 -11.59
C LEU A 82 -1.87 5.70 -12.23
N ASN A 83 -1.84 5.83 -13.56
CA ASN A 83 -0.79 6.53 -14.30
C ASN A 83 -0.97 8.06 -14.34
N ASP A 84 -1.97 8.64 -13.64
CA ASP A 84 -2.11 10.09 -13.57
C ASP A 84 -1.01 10.70 -12.71
N ALA A 85 -0.07 11.40 -13.33
CA ALA A 85 1.06 12.06 -12.68
C ALA A 85 0.67 13.13 -11.65
N ARG A 86 -0.59 13.58 -11.65
CA ARG A 86 -1.12 14.53 -10.66
C ARG A 86 -1.61 13.87 -9.38
N GLY A 87 -1.72 12.53 -9.37
CA GLY A 87 -2.11 11.77 -8.18
C GLY A 87 -1.01 11.80 -7.13
N TYR A 88 -1.38 11.98 -5.85
CA TYR A 88 -0.41 11.99 -4.75
C TYR A 88 0.44 10.71 -4.66
N TRP A 89 -0.11 9.59 -5.14
CA TRP A 89 0.54 8.29 -5.15
C TRP A 89 1.57 8.13 -6.26
N HIS A 90 1.56 8.97 -7.30
CA HIS A 90 2.26 8.66 -8.55
C HIS A 90 3.78 8.62 -8.37
N SER A 91 4.35 9.55 -7.59
CA SER A 91 5.79 9.53 -7.29
C SER A 91 6.20 8.23 -6.63
N ASP A 92 5.50 7.81 -5.57
CA ASP A 92 5.88 6.64 -4.77
C ASP A 92 5.55 5.33 -5.48
N MET A 93 4.53 5.38 -6.34
CA MET A 93 4.25 4.29 -7.25
C MET A 93 5.35 4.15 -8.28
N PHE A 94 5.79 5.19 -9.00
CA PHE A 94 6.61 5.06 -10.22
C PHE A 94 8.06 5.52 -10.13
N ALA A 95 8.48 6.18 -9.03
CA ALA A 95 9.86 6.56 -8.86
C ALA A 95 10.78 5.34 -8.92
N GLU A 96 11.90 5.49 -9.61
CA GLU A 96 13.03 4.58 -9.47
C GLU A 96 13.65 4.85 -8.10
N HIS A 97 13.25 4.10 -7.09
CA HIS A 97 14.04 4.05 -5.87
C HIS A 97 15.36 3.35 -6.20
N SER A 98 16.37 4.11 -6.64
CA SER A 98 17.74 3.81 -6.22
C SER A 98 17.67 3.73 -4.70
N VAL A 99 17.93 2.55 -4.13
CA VAL A 99 17.80 2.28 -2.69
C VAL A 99 18.56 3.34 -1.90
N SER A 100 17.87 4.39 -1.47
CA SER A 100 18.31 5.25 -0.38
C SER A 100 17.78 4.61 0.88
N ALA A 101 18.70 4.18 1.75
CA ALA A 101 18.43 3.68 3.09
C ALA A 101 17.33 4.49 3.79
N PRO A 102 16.51 3.88 4.68
CA PRO A 102 15.43 4.58 5.36
C PRO A 102 15.97 5.85 6.00
N GLY A 103 15.60 6.99 5.42
CA GLY A 103 15.96 8.30 5.92
C GLY A 103 15.36 8.42 7.31
N LYS A 104 16.23 8.50 8.33
CA LYS A 104 15.84 8.99 9.65
C LYS A 104 15.26 10.38 9.43
N ARG A 105 13.93 10.50 9.33
CA ARG A 105 13.29 11.80 9.48
C ARG A 105 13.55 12.21 10.93
N GLN A 106 14.26 13.32 11.01
CA GLN A 106 14.70 13.97 12.23
C GLN A 106 13.57 13.97 13.25
N ALA A 107 13.83 13.38 14.42
CA ALA A 107 12.98 13.58 15.58
C ALA A 107 12.84 15.09 15.75
N LEU A 108 11.61 15.60 15.59
CA LEU A 108 11.29 16.92 16.07
C LEU A 108 11.55 16.89 17.56
N SER A 109 12.62 17.57 17.99
CA SER A 109 12.86 17.90 19.38
C SER A 109 11.63 18.71 19.81
N ILE A 110 10.74 18.08 20.56
CA ILE A 110 9.80 18.83 21.37
C ILE A 110 10.63 19.29 22.55
N ASP A 111 11.27 20.45 22.38
CA ASP A 111 11.87 21.17 23.50
C ASP A 111 10.75 21.90 24.25
N ALA A 112 10.70 21.60 25.56
CA ALA A 112 10.06 22.31 26.67
C ALA A 112 8.51 22.33 26.75
#